data_AF-A0A1V5BEE4-F1
#
_entry.id   AF-A0A1V5BEE4-F1
#
_cell.length_a   1.000
_cell.length_b   1.000
_cell.length_c   1.000
_cell.angle_alpha   90.00
_cell.angle_beta   90.00
_cell.angle_gamma   90.00
#
_symmetry.space_group_name_H-M   'P 1'
#
loop_
_entity.id
_entity.type
_entity.pdbx_description
1 polymer ?
#
loop_
_entity_poly.entity_id
_entity_poly.type
_entity_poly.pdbx_seq_one_letter_code
_entity_poly.pdbx_strand_id
1 'polypeptide(L)' 'MPTTIQVQDDVYKTLNMLKKEIDVESYNDVVKYLLRKAKKMDESEFGSMPGIAPFQREDIDRFD' A
#
# COMPACT_ATOMS: atom_id res chain seq x y z
N MET A 1 -6.18 -21.60 -7.58
CA MET A 1 -7.44 -21.73 -8.35
C MET A 1 -7.79 -20.36 -8.91
N PRO A 2 -8.06 -20.25 -10.22
CA PRO A 2 -8.58 -19.01 -10.78
C PRO A 2 -10.06 -18.86 -10.45
N THR A 3 -10.46 -17.65 -10.05
CA THR A 3 -11.86 -17.25 -9.86
C THR A 3 -12.18 -16.14 -10.83
N THR A 4 -13.37 -16.19 -11.43
CA THR A 4 -13.83 -15.15 -12.36
C THR A 4 -14.49 -14.02 -11.58
N ILE A 5 -14.09 -12.79 -11.87
CA ILE A 5 -14.69 -11.57 -11.31
C ILE A 5 -15.31 -10.82 -12.49
N GLN A 6 -16.59 -10.48 -12.37
CA GLN A 6 -17.24 -9.59 -13.34
C GLN A 6 -16.85 -8.15 -13.03
N VAL A 7 -16.43 -7.43 -14.06
CA VAL A 7 -16.05 -6.01 -13.99
C VAL A 7 -16.71 -5.25 -15.12
N GLN A 8 -16.89 -3.94 -14.93
CA GLN A 8 -17.36 -3.07 -15.98
C GLN A 8 -16.31 -2.91 -17.08
N ASP A 9 -16.77 -2.59 -18.29
CA ASP A 9 -15.94 -2.53 -19.50
C ASP A 9 -14.87 -1.43 -19.45
N ASP A 10 -15.19 -0.31 -18.80
CA ASP A 10 -14.29 0.81 -18.52
C ASP A 10 -13.19 0.44 -17.52
N VAL A 11 -13.55 -0.30 -16.46
CA VAL A 11 -12.60 -0.84 -15.48
C VAL A 11 -11.63 -1.81 -16.15
N TYR A 12 -12.13 -2.69 -17.03
CA TYR A 12 -11.28 -3.60 -17.79
C TYR A 12 -10.26 -2.86 -18.66
N LYS A 13 -10.69 -1.81 -19.39
CA LYS A 13 -9.78 -0.97 -20.19
C LYS A 13 -8.70 -0.32 -19.33
N THR A 14 -9.09 0.20 -18.18
CA THR A 14 -8.17 0.84 -17.21
C THR A 14 -7.14 -0.17 -16.68
N LEU A 15 -7.57 -1.37 -16.29
CA LEU A 15 -6.67 -2.43 -15.84
C LEU A 15 -5.68 -2.87 -16.93
N ASN A 16 -6.13 -2.94 -18.18
CA ASN A 16 -5.28 -3.33 -19.31
C ASN A 16 -4.26 -2.24 -19.68
N MET A 17 -4.60 -0.97 -19.50
CA MET A 17 -3.66 0.15 -19.62
C MET A 17 -2.60 0.11 -18.52
N LEU A 18 -3.03 0.01 -17.26
CA LEU A 18 -2.15 -0.09 -16.09
C LEU A 18 -1.21 -1.29 -16.16
N LYS A 19 -1.69 -2.41 -16.69
CA LYS A 19 -0.87 -3.61 -16.92
C LYS A 19 0.36 -3.31 -17.79
N LYS A 20 0.20 -2.48 -18.83
CA LYS A 20 1.29 -2.07 -19.73
C LYS A 20 2.19 -1.01 -19.10
N GLU A 21 1.61 -0.06 -18.37
CA GLU A 21 2.38 1.01 -17.71
C GLU A 21 3.29 0.48 -16.59
N ILE A 22 2.80 -0.49 -15.81
CA ILE A 22 3.53 -1.08 -14.68
C ILE A 22 4.42 -2.25 -15.14
N ASP A 23 4.28 -2.69 -16.40
CA ASP A 23 4.99 -3.82 -17.01
C ASP A 23 4.82 -5.13 -16.22
N VAL A 24 3.56 -5.58 -16.07
CA VAL A 24 3.23 -6.81 -15.32
C VAL A 24 2.43 -7.81 -16.15
N GLU A 25 2.62 -9.09 -15.87
CA GLU A 25 2.04 -10.17 -16.68
C GLU A 25 0.57 -10.48 -16.35
N SER A 26 0.09 -10.15 -15.15
CA SER A 26 -1.27 -10.49 -14.70
C SER A 26 -2.04 -9.33 -14.08
N TYR A 27 -3.36 -9.37 -14.19
CA TYR A 27 -4.24 -8.41 -13.48
C TYR A 27 -4.16 -8.56 -11.96
N ASN A 28 -3.82 -9.75 -11.45
CA ASN A 28 -3.56 -9.95 -10.02
C ASN A 28 -2.38 -9.11 -9.55
N ASP A 29 -1.33 -8.99 -10.37
CA ASP A 29 -0.15 -8.20 -10.03
C ASP A 29 -0.46 -6.70 -10.09
N VAL A 30 -1.29 -6.27 -11.05
CA VAL A 30 -1.83 -4.90 -11.09
C VAL A 30 -2.58 -4.58 -9.79
N VAL A 31 -3.51 -5.45 -9.36
CA VAL A 31 -4.31 -5.23 -8.14
C VAL A 31 -3.41 -5.18 -6.90
N LYS A 32 -2.43 -6.09 -6.78
CA LYS A 32 -1.46 -6.07 -5.68
C LYS A 32 -0.61 -4.80 -5.68
N TYR A 33 -0.17 -4.35 -6.85
CA TYR A 33 0.58 -3.10 -7.00
C TYR A 33 -0.24 -1.90 -6.54
N LEU A 34 -1.50 -1.79 -7.00
CA LEU A 34 -2.41 -0.72 -6.60
C LEU A 34 -2.66 -0.75 -5.09
N LEU A 35 -2.90 -1.92 -4.51
CA LEU A 35 -3.09 -2.08 -3.07
C LEU A 35 -1.85 -1.64 -2.29
N ARG A 36 -0.66 -2.05 -2.74
CA ARG A 36 0.60 -1.64 -2.10
C ARG A 36 0.80 -0.15 -2.20
N LYS A 37 0.51 0.46 -3.35
CA LYS A 37 0.62 1.91 -3.56
C LYS A 37 -0.35 2.68 -2.66
N ALA A 38 -1.60 2.24 -2.56
CA ALA A 38 -2.61 2.86 -1.71
C ALA A 38 -2.33 2.70 -0.21
N LYS A 39 -1.66 1.61 0.20
CA LYS A 39 -1.30 1.35 1.60
C LYS A 39 0.08 1.87 2.00
N LYS A 40 0.92 2.22 1.02
CA LYS A 40 2.23 2.80 1.32
C LYS A 40 1.97 4.21 1.84
N MET A 41 2.32 4.47 3.10
CA MET A 41 2.37 5.85 3.60
C MET A 41 3.29 6.64 2.67
N ASP A 42 2.81 7.80 2.20
CA ASP A 42 3.53 8.63 1.23
C ASP A 42 4.90 9.06 1.78
N GLU A 43 4.98 9.27 3.10
CA GLU A 43 6.24 9.50 3.82
C GLU A 43 6.25 8.73 5.15
N SER A 44 7.46 8.37 5.57
CA SER A 44 7.68 7.91 6.93
C SER A 44 7.56 9.11 7.86
N GLU A 45 6.52 9.15 8.68
CA GLU A 45 6.40 10.12 9.79
C GLU A 45 7.51 9.95 10.85
N PHE A 46 8.33 8.89 10.73
CA PHE A 46 9.52 8.74 11.56
C PHE A 46 10.50 9.90 11.28
N GLY A 47 10.57 10.84 12.24
CA GLY A 47 11.40 12.03 12.14
C GLY A 47 10.72 13.25 11.52
N SER A 48 9.42 13.19 11.21
CA SER A 48 8.67 14.37 10.70
C SER A 48 8.53 15.49 11.74
N MET A 49 8.83 15.20 13.01
CA MET A 49 8.96 16.18 14.09
C MET A 49 10.43 16.30 14.56
N PRO A 50 11.29 17.04 13.83
CA PRO A 50 12.66 17.30 14.23
C PRO A 50 12.66 18.20 15.49
N GLY A 51 12.90 17.60 16.65
CA GLY A 51 12.94 18.30 17.95
C GLY A 51 12.14 17.62 19.05
N ILE A 52 11.28 16.65 18.70
CA ILE A 52 10.66 15.79 19.72
C ILE A 52 11.63 14.65 20.03
N ALA A 53 11.95 14.49 21.31
CA ALA A 53 12.77 13.39 21.77
C ALA A 53 12.07 12.05 21.43
N PRO A 54 12.82 11.00 21.07
CA PRO A 54 12.25 9.66 20.91
C PRO A 54 11.45 9.28 22.16
N PHE A 55 10.34 8.58 21.97
CA PHE A 55 9.56 8.06 23.09
C PHE A 55 10.46 7.21 23.99
N GLN A 56 10.60 7.63 25.26
CA GLN A 56 11.21 6.84 26.31
C GLN A 56 10.09 6.39 27.25
N ARG A 57 9.99 5.09 27.49
CA ARG A 57 9.10 4.55 28.51
C ARG A 57 9.59 5.00 29.87
N GLU A 58 8.70 5.57 30.67
CA GLU A 58 9.01 5.95 32.03
C GLU A 58 8.91 4.73 32.95
N ASP A 59 9.56 4.78 34.13
CA ASP A 59 9.53 3.66 35.07
C ASP A 59 8.11 3.38 35.60
N ILE A 60 7.24 4.40 35.61
CA ILE A 60 5.82 4.29 35.95
C ILE A 60 4.99 3.51 34.91
N ASP A 61 5.52 3.31 33.70
CA ASP A 61 4.86 2.57 32.62
C ASP A 61 5.15 1.06 32.70
N ARG A 62 5.99 0.61 33.64
CA ARG A 62 6.31 -0.80 33.81
C ARG A 62 5.39 -1.45 34.85
N PHE A 63 4.90 -2.64 34.50
CA PHE A 63 4.02 -3.46 35.34
C PHE A 63 4.77 -4.64 36.00
N ASP A 64 6.10 -4.61 36.02
CA ASP A 64 6.96 -5.62 36.66
C ASP A 64 7.29 -5.33 38.13
#